data_AF-A0A833DJL2-F1
#
_entry.id   AF-A0A833DJL2-F1
#
_cell.length_a   1.000
_cell.length_b   1.000
_cell.length_c   1.000
_cell.angle_alpha   90.00
_cell.angle_beta   90.00
_cell.angle_gamma   90.00
#
_symmetry.space_group_name_H-M   'P 1'
#
loop_
_entity.id
_entity.type
_entity.pdbx_description
1 polymer ?
#
loop_
_entity_poly.entity_id
_entity_poly.type
_entity_poly.pdbx_seq_one_letter_code
_entity_poly.pdbx_strand_id
1 'polypeptide(L)'
;MRDYFLQIQSQDSVQSSLSENISSFVERVNPLQLPHETFVTDLAIIMILAAIVTLAFFKIRQPLIIGYLFAGMLIGPLSPLWSSLLPGNGGPSAAAGIGILSDISALNLFADIGVILLLFVIGIEFPFAKIRSIGKVAVGSGTLGLFA
;
A
#
# COMPACT_ATOMS: atom_id res chain seq x y z
N MET A 1 -60.15 -2.16 28.57
CA MET A 1 -58.86 -2.84 28.76
C MET A 1 -58.16 -3.24 27.44
N ARG A 2 -58.71 -2.95 26.25
CA ARG A 2 -58.04 -3.25 24.96
C ARG A 2 -57.19 -2.09 24.42
N ASP A 3 -57.44 -0.87 24.88
CA ASP A 3 -56.79 0.34 24.35
C ASP A 3 -55.38 0.57 24.89
N TYR A 4 -55.09 0.10 26.12
CA TYR A 4 -53.73 0.11 26.69
C TYR A 4 -52.75 -0.81 25.95
N PHE A 5 -53.23 -1.89 25.33
CA PHE A 5 -52.39 -2.86 24.62
C PHE A 5 -51.97 -2.35 23.23
N LEU A 6 -52.83 -1.58 22.55
CA LEU A 6 -52.52 -0.97 21.25
C LEU A 6 -51.54 0.21 21.34
N GLN A 7 -51.43 0.84 22.53
CA GLN A 7 -50.51 1.94 22.77
C GLN A 7 -49.08 1.46 23.10
N ILE A 8 -48.94 0.29 23.72
CA ILE A 8 -47.62 -0.35 23.93
C ILE A 8 -47.04 -0.81 22.59
N GLN A 9 -47.86 -1.42 21.72
CA GLN A 9 -47.41 -1.89 20.42
C GLN A 9 -47.00 -0.77 19.46
N SER A 10 -47.65 0.40 19.53
CA SER A 10 -47.25 1.57 18.74
C SER A 10 -45.97 2.21 19.29
N GLN A 11 -45.78 2.24 20.61
CA GLN A 11 -44.59 2.77 21.25
C GLN A 11 -43.35 1.91 20.96
N ASP A 12 -43.49 0.58 20.92
CA ASP A 12 -42.43 -0.35 20.53
C ASP A 12 -42.02 -0.17 19.05
N SER A 13 -42.98 0.07 18.15
CA SER A 13 -42.70 0.28 16.72
C SER A 13 -41.98 1.61 16.41
N VAL A 14 -42.26 2.64 17.21
CA VAL A 14 -41.57 3.94 17.09
C VAL A 14 -40.18 3.85 17.72
N GLN A 15 -40.02 3.12 18.83
CA GLN A 15 -38.69 2.87 19.40
C GLN A 15 -37.82 2.01 18.50
N SER A 16 -38.36 0.97 17.86
CA SER A 16 -37.60 0.12 16.94
C SER A 16 -37.14 0.87 15.69
N SER A 17 -38.01 1.70 15.10
CA SER A 17 -37.65 2.51 13.93
C SER A 17 -36.67 3.63 14.27
N LEU A 18 -36.74 4.22 15.47
CA LEU A 18 -35.72 5.17 15.95
C LEU A 18 -34.37 4.47 16.20
N SER A 19 -34.37 3.29 16.81
CA SER A 19 -33.15 2.49 17.03
C SER A 19 -32.53 1.97 15.74
N GLU A 20 -33.31 1.57 14.73
CA GLU A 20 -32.81 1.23 13.39
C GLU A 20 -32.19 2.43 12.69
N ASN A 21 -32.85 3.59 12.75
CA ASN A 21 -32.26 4.81 12.19
C ASN A 21 -30.96 5.16 12.92
N ILE A 22 -30.96 5.19 14.27
CA ILE A 22 -29.76 5.53 15.06
C ILE A 22 -28.62 4.54 14.79
N SER A 23 -28.89 3.23 14.71
CA SER A 23 -27.86 2.24 14.36
C SER A 23 -27.34 2.45 12.95
N SER A 24 -28.20 2.74 11.96
CA SER A 24 -27.77 3.06 10.59
C SER A 24 -26.95 4.35 10.49
N PHE A 25 -27.24 5.35 11.34
CA PHE A 25 -26.44 6.57 11.45
C PHE A 25 -25.12 6.32 12.17
N VAL A 26 -25.10 5.49 13.22
CA VAL A 26 -23.87 5.08 13.91
C VAL A 26 -22.97 4.26 12.98
N GLU A 27 -23.52 3.39 12.12
CA GLU A 27 -22.77 2.65 11.10
C GLU A 27 -22.18 3.59 10.04
N ARG A 28 -22.94 4.62 9.62
CA ARG A 28 -22.46 5.65 8.67
C ARG A 28 -21.46 6.64 9.29
N VAL A 29 -21.54 6.89 10.61
CA VAL A 29 -20.68 7.82 11.37
C VAL A 29 -19.46 7.11 11.97
N ASN A 30 -19.47 5.78 12.03
CA ASN A 30 -18.31 4.95 12.33
C ASN A 30 -17.75 4.23 11.08
N PRO A 31 -17.34 4.96 10.02
CA PRO A 31 -16.54 4.38 8.94
C PRO A 31 -15.09 4.08 9.38
N LEU A 32 -14.78 4.14 10.69
CA LEU A 32 -13.44 4.00 11.26
C LEU A 32 -13.16 2.61 11.83
N GLN A 33 -13.91 1.58 11.43
CA GLN A 33 -13.35 0.23 11.43
C GLN A 33 -12.40 0.12 10.23
N LEU A 34 -11.28 0.82 10.36
CA LEU A 34 -10.23 0.82 9.37
C LEU A 34 -9.69 -0.61 9.23
N PRO A 35 -9.57 -1.14 8.00
CA PRO A 35 -8.83 -2.36 7.71
C PRO A 35 -7.31 -2.18 7.94
N HIS A 36 -6.87 -1.64 9.07
CA HIS A 36 -5.45 -1.32 9.32
C HIS A 36 -4.56 -2.55 9.42
N GLU A 37 -5.11 -3.68 9.90
CA GLU A 37 -4.36 -4.92 10.00
C GLU A 37 -3.93 -5.43 8.61
N THR A 38 -4.74 -5.15 7.58
CA THR A 38 -4.46 -5.61 6.21
C THR A 38 -3.32 -4.82 5.57
N PHE A 39 -3.27 -3.50 5.75
CA PHE A 39 -2.21 -2.67 5.17
C PHE A 39 -0.81 -3.00 5.73
N VAL A 40 -0.69 -3.14 7.06
CA VAL A 40 0.60 -3.48 7.68
C VAL A 40 1.03 -4.89 7.28
N THR A 41 0.08 -5.81 7.17
CA THR A 41 0.34 -7.18 6.69
C THR A 41 0.80 -7.17 5.23
N ASP A 42 0.16 -6.39 4.36
CA ASP A 42 0.55 -6.22 2.95
C ASP A 42 1.98 -5.66 2.85
N LEU A 43 2.31 -4.64 3.66
CA LEU A 43 3.66 -4.06 3.75
C LEU A 43 4.70 -5.10 4.25
N ALA A 44 4.36 -5.88 5.28
CA ALA A 44 5.25 -6.91 5.81
C ALA A 44 5.52 -8.01 4.77
N ILE A 45 4.49 -8.40 4.03
CA ILE A 45 4.59 -9.38 2.95
C ILE A 45 5.53 -8.89 1.84
N ILE A 46 5.36 -7.66 1.34
CA ILE A 46 6.24 -7.13 0.28
C ILE A 46 7.69 -7.02 0.76
N MET A 47 7.91 -6.69 2.04
CA MET A 47 9.25 -6.60 2.64
C MET A 47 9.92 -7.96 2.75
N ILE A 48 9.20 -9.00 3.17
CA ILE A 48 9.72 -10.37 3.26
C ILE A 48 10.06 -10.90 1.86
N LEU A 49 9.16 -10.71 0.88
CA LEU A 49 9.40 -11.12 -0.51
C LEU A 49 10.62 -10.38 -1.10
N ALA A 50 10.69 -9.07 -0.92
CA ALA A 50 11.81 -8.27 -1.37
C ALA A 50 13.13 -8.74 -0.73
N ALA A 51 13.13 -9.06 0.57
CA ALA A 51 14.30 -9.58 1.26
C ALA A 51 14.76 -10.95 0.69
N ILE A 52 13.83 -11.88 0.46
CA ILE A 52 14.14 -13.20 -0.11
C ILE A 52 14.75 -13.07 -1.51
N VAL A 53 14.11 -12.28 -2.38
CA VAL A 53 14.58 -12.06 -3.76
C VAL A 53 15.92 -11.34 -3.75
N THR A 54 16.08 -10.31 -2.93
CA THR A 54 17.34 -9.57 -2.82
C THR A 54 18.47 -10.46 -2.29
N LEU A 55 18.19 -11.33 -1.32
CA LEU A 55 19.17 -12.31 -0.83
C LEU A 55 19.57 -13.32 -1.91
N ALA A 56 18.63 -13.76 -2.75
CA ALA A 56 18.93 -14.60 -3.90
C ALA A 56 19.84 -13.87 -4.91
N PHE A 57 19.55 -12.59 -5.21
CA PHE A 57 20.38 -11.78 -6.10
C PHE A 57 21.77 -11.47 -5.52
N PHE A 58 21.85 -11.30 -4.19
CA PHE A 58 23.12 -11.20 -3.48
C PHE A 58 23.96 -12.46 -3.66
N LYS A 59 23.35 -13.64 -3.56
CA LYS A 59 24.04 -14.92 -3.81
C LYS A 59 24.54 -15.05 -5.25
N ILE A 60 23.84 -14.46 -6.21
CA ILE A 60 24.19 -14.46 -7.65
C ILE A 60 25.21 -13.34 -7.99
N ARG A 61 25.68 -12.56 -7.00
CA ARG A 61 26.60 -11.41 -7.18
C ARG A 61 26.05 -10.31 -8.09
N GLN A 62 24.73 -10.19 -8.20
CA GLN A 62 24.11 -9.07 -8.89
C GLN A 62 23.98 -7.85 -7.96
N PRO A 63 24.02 -6.61 -8.49
CA PRO A 63 23.73 -5.42 -7.70
C PRO A 63 22.40 -5.57 -6.94
N LEU A 64 22.43 -5.31 -5.63
CA LEU A 64 21.26 -5.42 -4.72
C LEU A 64 20.07 -4.62 -5.23
N ILE A 65 20.36 -3.52 -5.93
CA ILE A 65 19.38 -2.62 -6.53
C ILE A 65 18.41 -3.34 -7.49
N ILE A 66 18.93 -4.32 -8.23
CA ILE A 66 18.17 -5.10 -9.21
C ILE A 66 17.26 -6.09 -8.48
N GLY A 67 17.71 -6.64 -7.35
CA GLY A 67 16.94 -7.60 -6.56
C GLY A 67 15.63 -6.99 -6.04
N TYR A 68 15.68 -5.78 -5.48
CA TYR A 68 14.46 -5.14 -5.00
C TYR A 68 13.53 -4.73 -6.15
N LEU A 69 14.08 -4.28 -7.29
CA LEU A 69 13.29 -3.88 -8.45
C LEU A 69 12.59 -5.10 -9.07
N PHE A 70 13.31 -6.20 -9.15
CA PHE A 70 12.79 -7.49 -9.61
C PHE A 70 11.72 -8.04 -8.67
N ALA A 71 11.89 -7.90 -7.35
CA ALA A 71 10.87 -8.27 -6.39
C ALA A 71 9.56 -7.51 -6.62
N GLY A 72 9.62 -6.18 -6.80
CA GLY A 72 8.44 -5.36 -7.12
C GLY A 72 7.80 -5.75 -8.47
N MET A 73 8.64 -6.00 -9.47
CA MET A 73 8.19 -6.49 -10.79
C MET A 73 7.53 -7.86 -10.72
N LEU A 74 7.94 -8.73 -9.80
CA LEU A 74 7.29 -10.03 -9.56
C LEU A 74 5.97 -9.86 -8.79
N ILE A 75 5.97 -9.05 -7.74
CA ILE A 75 4.82 -8.82 -6.86
C ILE A 75 3.61 -8.28 -7.65
N GLY A 76 3.84 -7.39 -8.62
CA GLY A 76 2.76 -6.82 -9.44
C GLY A 76 1.92 -7.88 -10.19
N PRO A 77 2.49 -8.61 -11.16
CA PRO A 77 1.76 -9.61 -11.95
C PRO A 77 1.48 -10.92 -11.21
N LEU A 78 2.33 -11.32 -10.26
CA LEU A 78 2.17 -12.57 -9.51
C LEU A 78 1.29 -12.40 -8.25
N SER A 79 0.63 -11.26 -8.11
CA SER A 79 -0.27 -10.99 -6.98
C SER A 79 -1.34 -12.09 -6.76
N PRO A 80 -1.92 -12.71 -7.81
CA PRO A 80 -2.91 -13.77 -7.61
C PRO A 80 -2.29 -15.07 -7.08
N LEU A 81 -1.03 -15.36 -7.44
CA LEU A 81 -0.34 -16.59 -7.01
C LEU A 81 0.07 -16.52 -5.54
N TRP A 82 0.50 -15.35 -5.07
CA TRP A 82 0.90 -15.17 -3.68
C TRP A 82 -0.30 -15.21 -2.72
N SER A 83 -1.45 -14.66 -3.13
CA SER A 83 -2.71 -14.78 -2.38
C SER A 83 -3.16 -16.24 -2.23
N SER A 84 -2.96 -17.07 -3.27
CA SER A 84 -3.28 -18.51 -3.22
C SER A 84 -2.35 -19.32 -2.31
N LEU A 85 -1.14 -18.84 -2.02
CA LEU A 85 -0.13 -19.56 -1.21
C LEU A 85 -0.21 -19.24 0.29
N LEU A 86 -0.93 -18.20 0.70
CA LEU A 86 -1.14 -17.79 2.09
C LEU A 86 -2.63 -17.94 2.46
N PRO A 87 -3.07 -19.10 3.01
CA PRO A 87 -4.48 -19.48 3.16
C PRO A 87 -5.21 -18.80 4.34
N GLY A 88 -4.86 -17.55 4.67
CA GLY A 88 -5.35 -16.87 5.88
C GLY A 88 -6.58 -15.98 5.68
N ASN A 89 -6.74 -15.29 4.54
CA ASN A 89 -7.69 -14.16 4.43
C ASN A 89 -8.27 -13.93 3.00
N GLY A 90 -8.41 -14.96 2.15
CA GLY A 90 -8.93 -14.77 0.78
C GLY A 90 -9.90 -15.88 0.36
N GLY A 91 -11.20 -15.54 0.24
CA GLY A 91 -12.18 -16.43 -0.38
C GLY A 91 -11.98 -16.58 -1.90
N PRO A 92 -12.62 -17.57 -2.55
CA PRO A 92 -12.38 -17.98 -3.94
C PRO A 92 -12.79 -16.94 -5.02
N SER A 93 -13.12 -15.72 -4.63
CA SER A 93 -13.56 -14.62 -5.49
C SER A 93 -12.49 -13.53 -5.73
N ALA A 94 -11.22 -13.79 -5.38
CA ALA A 94 -10.09 -12.89 -5.64
C ALA A 94 -9.43 -13.08 -7.02
N ALA A 95 -10.07 -13.79 -7.95
CA ALA A 95 -9.48 -14.19 -9.23
C ALA A 95 -9.48 -13.11 -10.33
N ALA A 96 -9.97 -11.89 -10.05
CA ALA A 96 -10.10 -10.83 -11.07
C ALA A 96 -9.62 -9.43 -10.62
N GLY A 97 -8.93 -9.32 -9.50
CA GLY A 97 -8.40 -8.05 -9.01
C GLY A 97 -7.08 -8.24 -8.28
N ILE A 98 -6.27 -7.19 -8.27
CA ILE A 98 -5.02 -6.97 -7.50
C ILE A 98 -5.24 -7.21 -5.98
N GLY A 99 -5.50 -8.46 -5.58
CA GLY A 99 -6.02 -8.85 -4.27
C GLY A 99 -5.01 -8.87 -3.11
N ILE A 100 -3.86 -8.20 -3.25
CA ILE A 100 -2.91 -7.98 -2.14
C ILE A 100 -2.76 -6.48 -1.86
N LEU A 101 -3.42 -5.60 -2.61
CA LEU A 101 -3.21 -4.17 -2.47
C LEU A 101 -4.49 -3.47 -2.07
N SER A 102 -4.77 -3.58 -0.77
CA SER A 102 -5.87 -2.90 -0.11
C SER A 102 -5.84 -1.38 -0.34
N ASP A 103 -4.66 -0.78 -0.53
CA ASP A 103 -4.53 0.65 -0.83
C ASP A 103 -3.30 0.99 -1.71
N ILE A 104 -3.51 1.08 -3.03
CA ILE A 104 -2.49 1.55 -3.99
C ILE A 104 -2.06 3.01 -3.74
N SER A 105 -2.95 3.84 -3.20
CA SER A 105 -2.66 5.26 -2.98
C SER A 105 -1.66 5.41 -1.85
N ALA A 106 -1.86 4.67 -0.75
CA ALA A 106 -0.90 4.61 0.34
C ALA A 106 0.47 4.12 -0.14
N LEU A 107 0.54 3.02 -0.90
CA LEU A 107 1.83 2.54 -1.42
C LEU A 107 2.55 3.54 -2.32
N ASN A 108 1.83 4.26 -3.18
CA ASN A 108 2.43 5.32 -4.01
C ASN A 108 3.02 6.44 -3.15
N LEU A 109 2.34 6.86 -2.08
CA LEU A 109 2.87 7.85 -1.15
C LEU A 109 4.17 7.35 -0.48
N PHE A 110 4.21 6.09 -0.04
CA PHE A 110 5.43 5.50 0.53
C PHE A 110 6.56 5.39 -0.50
N ALA A 111 6.26 5.04 -1.74
CA ALA A 111 7.23 4.98 -2.83
C ALA A 111 7.81 6.37 -3.15
N ASP A 112 6.95 7.38 -3.26
CA ASP A 112 7.35 8.77 -3.51
C ASP A 112 8.26 9.28 -2.38
N ILE A 113 7.85 9.07 -1.12
CA ILE A 113 8.68 9.42 0.04
C ILE A 113 10.01 8.66 0.01
N GLY A 114 10.00 7.37 -0.30
CA GLY A 114 11.21 6.55 -0.40
C GLY A 114 12.20 7.05 -1.45
N VAL A 115 11.71 7.42 -2.65
CA VAL A 115 12.54 7.97 -3.73
C VAL A 115 13.05 9.36 -3.35
N ILE A 116 12.21 10.21 -2.76
CA ILE A 116 12.63 11.55 -2.28
C ILE A 116 13.74 11.41 -1.24
N LEU A 117 13.57 10.53 -0.24
CA LEU A 117 14.58 10.29 0.80
C LEU A 117 15.86 9.70 0.21
N LEU A 118 15.77 8.78 -0.76
CA LEU A 118 16.94 8.21 -1.43
C LEU A 118 17.73 9.30 -2.18
N LEU A 119 17.05 10.08 -3.02
CA LEU A 119 17.68 11.18 -3.75
C LEU A 119 18.22 12.27 -2.81
N PHE A 120 17.55 12.51 -1.69
CA PHE A 120 18.01 13.42 -0.66
C PHE A 120 19.31 12.94 0.00
N VAL A 121 19.36 11.67 0.43
CA VAL A 121 20.57 11.07 1.02
C VAL A 121 21.73 11.13 0.04
N ILE A 122 21.49 10.75 -1.22
CA ILE A 122 22.48 10.85 -2.29
C ILE A 122 22.95 12.32 -2.46
N GLY A 123 22.02 13.28 -2.40
CA GLY A 123 22.34 14.70 -2.45
C GLY A 123 23.23 15.20 -1.30
N ILE A 124 23.01 14.69 -0.08
CA ILE A 124 23.81 15.03 1.10
C ILE A 124 25.19 14.34 1.10
N GLU A 125 25.29 13.14 0.52
CA GLU A 125 26.54 12.38 0.44
C GLU A 125 27.57 13.04 -0.50
N PHE A 126 27.12 13.82 -1.49
CA PHE A 126 28.01 14.49 -2.44
C PHE A 126 28.54 15.84 -1.91
N PRO A 127 29.87 15.98 -1.68
CA PRO A 127 30.43 17.23 -1.20
C PRO A 127 30.33 18.33 -2.28
N PHE A 128 29.91 19.52 -1.86
CA PHE A 128 29.67 20.67 -2.76
C PHE A 128 30.88 21.01 -3.64
N ALA A 129 32.11 20.85 -3.11
CA ALA A 129 33.34 21.07 -3.87
C ALA A 129 33.49 20.12 -5.08
N LYS A 130 33.08 18.85 -4.92
CA LYS A 130 33.15 17.85 -5.99
C LYS A 130 32.12 18.17 -7.07
N ILE A 131 30.90 18.56 -6.69
CA ILE A 131 29.85 19.01 -7.63
C ILE A 131 30.34 20.19 -8.47
N ARG A 132 30.97 21.20 -7.84
CA ARG A 132 31.50 22.37 -8.57
C ARG A 132 32.59 22.01 -9.58
N SER A 133 33.43 21.02 -9.27
CA SER A 133 34.52 20.59 -10.16
C SER A 133 34.03 19.80 -11.38
N ILE A 134 33.02 18.94 -11.21
CA ILE A 134 32.51 18.09 -12.29
C ILE A 134 31.35 18.78 -13.03
N GLY A 135 30.76 19.84 -12.47
CA GLY A 135 29.56 20.49 -12.99
C GLY A 135 29.67 20.95 -14.45
N LYS A 136 30.83 21.48 -14.87
CA LYS A 136 31.04 21.87 -16.29
C LYS A 136 31.00 20.67 -17.24
N VAL A 137 31.57 19.54 -16.83
CA VAL A 137 31.58 18.29 -17.61
C VAL A 137 30.19 17.63 -17.58
N ALA A 138 29.51 17.66 -16.43
CA ALA A 138 28.17 17.13 -16.27
C ALA A 138 27.15 17.87 -17.16
N VAL A 139 27.19 19.20 -17.20
CA VAL A 139 26.34 20.01 -18.09
C VAL A 139 26.66 19.71 -19.55
N GLY A 140 27.93 19.65 -19.94
CA GLY A 140 28.33 19.36 -21.32
C GLY A 140 27.94 17.95 -21.77
N SER A 141 28.14 16.92 -20.94
CA SER A 141 27.74 15.55 -21.23
C SER A 141 26.22 15.41 -21.25
N GLY A 142 25.51 16.10 -20.36
CA GLY A 142 24.06 16.07 -20.29
C GLY A 142 23.42 16.68 -21.53
N THR A 143 23.90 17.84 -22.00
CA THR A 143 23.39 18.45 -23.22
C THR A 143 23.73 17.64 -24.46
N LEU A 144 24.95 17.12 -24.59
CA LEU A 144 25.32 16.25 -25.72
C LEU A 144 24.46 14.97 -25.77
N GLY A 145 24.20 14.35 -24.62
CA GLY A 145 23.37 13.15 -24.54
C GLY A 145 21.89 13.38 -24.88
N LEU A 146 21.40 14.62 -24.82
CA LEU A 146 20.03 14.95 -25.26
C LEU A 146 19.90 15.11 -26.78
N PHE A 147 21.02 15.34 -27.49
CA PHE A 147 21.06 15.51 -28.95
C PHE A 147 21.58 14.27 -29.69
N ALA A 148 22.00 13.23 -28.94
CA ALA A 148 22.46 11.94 -29.46
C ALA A 148 21.32 10.91 -29.45
#